data_AF-A0A4D6LJP6-F1
#
_entry.id   AF-A0A4D6LJP6-F1
#
_cell.length_a   1.000
_cell.length_b   1.000
_cell.length_c   1.000
_cell.angle_alpha   90.00
_cell.angle_beta   90.00
_cell.angle_gamma   90.00
#
_symmetry.space_group_name_H-M   'P 1'
#
loop_
_entity.id
_entity.type
_entity.pdbx_description
1 polymer ?
#
loop_
_entity_poly.entity_id
_entity_poly.type
_entity_poly.pdbx_seq_one_letter_code
_entity_poly.pdbx_strand_id
1 'polypeptide(L)'
;MASSSLTKQKPSESSWTQKQNKLFEKALAKYDKDTPDRWQNVAAAVGDKTPDEVKKHYEILVEDVRHIESGRVPLPKYRSTGSSSTTTTNNVDDGDK
;
A
#
# COMPACT_ATOMS: atom_id res chain seq x y z
N MET A 1 41.61 2.52 -5.73
CA MET A 1 41.00 1.92 -6.94
C MET A 1 39.60 1.43 -6.55
N ALA A 2 38.61 1.81 -7.36
CA ALA A 2 37.18 1.42 -7.36
C ALA A 2 36.31 1.81 -6.14
N SER A 3 35.58 2.92 -6.32
CA SER A 3 34.35 3.27 -5.61
C SER A 3 33.23 2.28 -5.98
N SER A 4 32.77 1.45 -5.06
CA SER A 4 31.53 0.67 -5.24
C SER A 4 30.35 1.50 -4.72
N SER A 5 29.93 2.47 -5.53
CA SER A 5 28.62 3.07 -5.39
C SER A 5 27.59 1.95 -5.51
N LEU A 6 26.93 1.63 -4.39
CA LEU A 6 25.77 0.74 -4.38
C LEU A 6 24.73 1.36 -5.32
N THR A 7 24.70 0.85 -6.54
CA THR A 7 23.65 1.11 -7.49
C THR A 7 22.35 0.62 -6.86
N LYS A 8 21.59 1.53 -6.24
CA LYS A 8 20.13 1.36 -6.07
C LYS A 8 19.50 1.47 -7.46
N GLN A 9 19.89 0.58 -8.36
CA GLN A 9 19.22 0.38 -9.64
C GLN A 9 17.90 -0.30 -9.34
N LYS A 10 16.84 0.51 -9.33
CA LYS A 10 15.57 0.34 -10.05
C LYS A 10 14.63 1.45 -9.53
N PRO A 11 14.43 2.48 -10.36
CA PRO A 11 13.13 2.53 -11.02
C PRO A 11 13.36 2.64 -12.53
N SER A 12 13.47 1.49 -13.19
CA SER A 12 13.00 1.38 -14.58
C SER A 12 11.48 1.22 -14.55
N GLU A 13 10.82 2.11 -13.81
CA GLU A 13 9.38 2.24 -13.66
C GLU A 13 9.14 3.66 -14.11
N SER A 14 8.51 3.82 -15.27
CA SER A 14 8.18 5.09 -15.90
C SER A 14 7.85 6.13 -14.83
N SER A 15 8.74 7.09 -14.56
CA SER A 15 8.65 7.96 -13.38
C SER A 15 7.29 8.65 -13.31
N TRP A 16 6.35 8.08 -12.55
CA TRP A 16 5.02 8.64 -12.36
C TRP A 16 5.17 9.90 -11.52
N THR A 17 4.97 11.04 -12.15
CA THR A 17 4.94 12.30 -11.43
C THR A 17 3.72 12.38 -10.55
N GLN A 18 3.77 13.16 -9.47
CA GLN A 18 2.62 13.36 -8.58
C GLN A 18 1.39 13.90 -9.33
N LYS A 19 1.59 14.70 -10.39
CA LYS A 19 0.53 15.18 -11.27
C LYS A 19 -0.10 14.03 -12.07
N GLN A 20 0.71 13.17 -12.68
CA GLN A 20 0.22 12.00 -13.42
C GLN A 20 -0.50 11.02 -12.50
N ASN A 21 0.01 10.80 -11.29
CA ASN A 21 -0.65 9.93 -10.31
C ASN A 21 -2.03 10.46 -9.91
N LYS A 22 -2.17 11.78 -9.67
CA LYS A 22 -3.47 12.40 -9.40
C LYS A 22 -4.45 12.24 -10.57
N LEU A 23 -3.97 12.40 -11.80
CA LEU A 23 -4.80 12.20 -12.99
C LEU A 23 -5.24 10.74 -13.14
N PHE A 24 -4.33 9.81 -12.87
CA PHE A 24 -4.60 8.38 -12.87
C PHE A 24 -5.65 8.00 -11.83
N GLU A 25 -5.52 8.44 -10.57
CA GLU A 25 -6.53 8.20 -9.53
C GLU A 25 -7.91 8.77 -9.92
N LYS A 26 -7.94 10.00 -10.45
CA LYS A 26 -9.18 10.61 -10.93
C LYS A 26 -9.79 9.85 -12.10
N ALA A 27 -8.96 9.32 -13.00
CA ALA A 27 -9.40 8.50 -14.11
C ALA A 27 -9.92 7.14 -13.65
N LEU A 28 -9.29 6.50 -12.64
CA LEU A 28 -9.79 5.26 -12.04
C LEU A 28 -11.14 5.45 -11.34
N ALA A 29 -11.39 6.63 -10.76
CA ALA A 29 -12.68 6.97 -10.17
C ALA A 29 -13.78 7.20 -11.22
N LYS A 30 -13.40 7.62 -12.44
CA LYS A 30 -14.31 7.85 -13.56
C LYS A 30 -14.59 6.57 -14.37
N TYR A 31 -13.55 5.76 -14.58
CA TYR A 31 -13.60 4.51 -15.34
C TYR A 31 -13.48 3.34 -14.36
N ASP A 32 -14.63 2.78 -14.01
CA ASP A 32 -14.77 1.64 -13.12
C ASP A 32 -14.26 0.33 -13.77
N LYS A 33 -14.51 -0.80 -13.10
CA LYS A 33 -14.05 -2.12 -13.55
C LYS A 33 -14.89 -2.68 -14.71
N ASP A 34 -16.10 -2.16 -14.89
CA ASP A 34 -17.06 -2.59 -15.92
C ASP A 34 -16.90 -1.79 -17.21
N THR A 35 -16.12 -0.71 -17.18
CA THR A 35 -15.79 0.09 -18.36
C THR A 35 -14.99 -0.73 -19.39
N PRO A 36 -15.48 -0.91 -20.62
CA PRO A 36 -14.70 -1.50 -21.70
C PRO A 36 -13.51 -0.59 -22.05
N ASP A 37 -12.38 -1.18 -22.42
CA ASP A 37 -11.15 -0.44 -22.76
C ASP A 37 -10.72 0.56 -21.65
N ARG A 38 -10.97 0.19 -20.39
CA ARG A 38 -10.65 1.00 -19.20
C ARG A 38 -9.24 1.58 -19.26
N TRP A 39 -8.24 0.77 -19.58
CA TRP A 39 -6.84 1.17 -19.57
C TRP A 39 -6.51 2.18 -20.67
N GLN A 40 -7.14 2.06 -21.83
CA GLN A 40 -7.04 3.01 -22.93
C GLN A 40 -7.65 4.36 -22.53
N ASN A 41 -8.81 4.34 -21.89
CA ASN A 41 -9.49 5.55 -21.39
C ASN A 41 -8.68 6.25 -20.28
N VAL A 42 -8.07 5.48 -19.38
CA VAL A 42 -7.20 6.02 -18.32
C VAL A 42 -5.90 6.57 -18.90
N ALA A 43 -5.27 5.85 -19.85
CA ALA A 43 -4.09 6.31 -20.56
C ALA A 43 -4.36 7.64 -21.28
N ALA A 44 -5.48 7.75 -21.99
CA ALA A 44 -5.91 8.98 -22.65
C ALA A 44 -6.15 10.14 -21.65
N ALA A 45 -6.67 9.85 -20.46
CA ALA A 45 -6.88 10.87 -19.42
C ALA A 45 -5.57 11.36 -18.77
N VAL A 46 -4.55 10.51 -18.71
CA VAL A 46 -3.21 10.85 -18.20
C VAL A 46 -2.37 11.54 -19.29
N GLY A 47 -2.60 11.23 -20.57
CA GLY A 47 -2.01 11.88 -21.74
C GLY A 47 -0.61 11.37 -22.13
N ASP A 48 0.23 11.00 -21.15
CA ASP A 48 1.64 10.66 -21.35
C ASP A 48 2.00 9.22 -20.93
N LYS A 49 1.03 8.30 -20.97
CA LYS A 49 1.22 6.90 -20.54
C LYS A 49 0.50 5.97 -21.50
N THR A 50 1.07 4.79 -21.73
CA THR A 50 0.42 3.74 -22.51
C THR A 50 -0.56 2.93 -21.65
N PRO A 51 -1.55 2.25 -22.25
CA PRO A 51 -2.47 1.38 -21.51
C PRO A 51 -1.74 0.31 -20.69
N ASP A 52 -0.65 -0.25 -21.22
CA ASP A 52 0.18 -1.24 -20.52
C ASP A 52 0.90 -0.64 -19.29
N GLU A 53 1.45 0.56 -19.41
CA GLU A 53 2.07 1.26 -18.26
C GLU A 53 1.05 1.60 -17.17
N VAL A 54 -0.15 2.02 -17.57
CA VAL A 54 -1.26 2.29 -16.66
C VAL A 54 -1.70 1.01 -15.94
N LYS A 55 -1.83 -0.10 -16.67
CA LYS A 55 -2.19 -1.40 -16.10
C LYS A 55 -1.14 -1.87 -15.09
N LYS A 56 0.14 -1.79 -15.44
CA LYS A 56 1.24 -2.14 -14.53
C LYS A 56 1.21 -1.28 -13.26
N HIS A 57 0.99 0.04 -13.40
CA HIS A 57 0.89 0.94 -12.26
C HIS A 57 -0.29 0.61 -11.34
N TYR A 58 -1.42 0.19 -11.92
CA TYR A 58 -2.57 -0.28 -11.16
C TYR A 58 -2.28 -1.58 -10.40
N GLU A 59 -1.57 -2.54 -11.00
CA GLU A 59 -1.20 -3.80 -10.34
C GLU A 59 -0.33 -3.55 -9.10
N ILE A 60 0.64 -2.63 -9.20
CA ILE A 60 1.48 -2.20 -8.07
C ILE A 60 0.64 -1.56 -6.97
N LEU A 61 -0.28 -0.64 -7.33
CA LEU A 61 -1.17 0.00 -6.36
C LEU A 61 -2.02 -1.04 -5.59
N VAL A 62 -2.56 -2.04 -6.30
CA VAL A 62 -3.34 -3.11 -5.67
C VAL A 62 -2.47 -3.96 -4.75
N GLU A 63 -1.24 -4.26 -5.15
CA GLU A 63 -0.29 -4.99 -4.31
C GLU A 63 0.06 -4.20 -3.04
N ASP A 64 0.32 -2.89 -3.14
CA ASP A 64 0.60 -2.03 -1.99
C ASP A 64 -0.58 -1.97 -1.02
N VAL A 65 -1.81 -1.79 -1.53
CA VAL A 65 -3.03 -1.79 -0.70
C VAL A 65 -3.18 -3.13 0.03
N ARG A 66 -2.99 -4.26 -0.67
CA ARG A 66 -3.03 -5.59 -0.05
C ARG A 66 -1.95 -5.78 1.01
N HIS A 67 -0.76 -5.23 0.82
CA HIS A 67 0.31 -5.26 1.82
C HIS A 67 -0.04 -4.45 3.07
N ILE A 68 -0.72 -3.31 2.92
CA ILE A 68 -1.21 -2.50 4.04
C ILE A 68 -2.33 -3.24 4.80
N GLU A 69 -3.33 -3.77 4.09
CA GLU A 69 -4.49 -4.47 4.67
C GLU A 69 -4.11 -5.78 5.37
N SER A 70 -3.08 -6.47 4.89
CA SER A 70 -2.56 -7.69 5.52
C SER A 70 -1.80 -7.43 6.84
N GLY A 71 -1.77 -6.20 7.35
CA GLY A 71 -1.18 -5.87 8.65
C GLY A 71 0.35 -5.92 8.67
N ARG A 72 1.01 -5.91 7.50
CA ARG A 72 2.48 -5.89 7.39
C ARG A 72 3.11 -4.52 7.63
N VAL A 73 2.31 -3.49 7.90
CA VAL A 73 2.81 -2.21 8.38
C VAL A 73 2.70 -2.22 9.90
N PRO A 74 3.81 -2.29 10.65
CA PRO A 74 3.76 -2.16 12.10
C PRO A 74 3.13 -0.82 12.45
N LEU A 75 1.96 -0.87 13.10
CA LEU A 75 1.30 0.33 13.60
C LEU A 75 2.27 1.03 14.58
N PRO A 76 2.45 2.36 14.46
CA PRO A 76 3.22 3.11 15.44
C PRO A 76 2.69 2.82 16.84
N LYS A 77 3.58 2.54 17.80
CA LYS A 77 3.21 2.33 19.20
C LYS A 77 2.66 3.64 19.77
N TYR A 78 1.37 3.88 19.59
CA TYR A 78 0.65 4.91 20.35
C TYR A 78 0.57 4.42 21.79
N ARG A 79 1.37 5.04 22.65
CA ARG A 79 1.37 4.77 24.08
C ARG A 79 -0.03 5.07 24.63
N SER A 80 -0.85 4.04 24.76
CA SER A 80 -2.14 4.15 25.43
C SER A 80 -1.88 4.39 26.91
N THR A 81 -1.88 5.65 27.30
CA THR A 81 -1.91 6.05 28.70
C THR A 81 -3.35 5.88 29.18
N GLY A 82 -3.61 4.79 29.90
CA GLY A 82 -4.76 4.68 30.80
C GLY A 82 -5.85 3.71 30.36
N SER A 83 -5.78 2.48 30.85
CA SER A 83 -6.93 1.89 31.58
C SER A 83 -6.43 0.72 32.41
N SER A 84 -6.14 1.01 33.67
CA SER A 84 -6.03 0.03 34.74
C SER A 84 -7.35 -0.75 34.81
N SER A 85 -7.34 -2.04 34.54
CA SER A 85 -8.44 -2.93 34.94
C SER A 85 -7.84 -4.21 35.52
N THR A 86 -7.71 -4.17 36.84
CA THR A 86 -7.64 -5.29 37.77
C THR A 86 -8.36 -6.54 37.25
N THR A 87 -7.64 -7.64 37.09
CA THR A 87 -8.24 -8.98 37.04
C THR A 87 -7.74 -9.80 38.23
N THR A 88 -8.65 -9.91 39.19
CA THR A 88 -8.79 -10.88 40.28
C THR A 88 -8.05 -12.20 40.04
N THR A 89 -7.11 -12.53 40.93
CA THR A 89 -6.48 -13.85 41.02
C THR A 89 -7.38 -14.81 41.79
N ASN A 90 -8.13 -15.67 41.09
CA ASN A 90 -8.75 -16.85 41.67
C ASN A 90 -8.01 -18.10 41.17
N ASN A 91 -7.05 -18.57 41.94
CA ASN A 91 -6.48 -19.92 41.79
C ASN A 91 -6.67 -20.67 43.11
N VAL A 92 -7.66 -21.56 43.08
CA VAL A 92 -7.84 -22.68 44.00
C VAL A 92 -6.73 -23.70 43.71
N ASP A 93 -6.08 -24.22 44.74
CA ASP A 93 -5.92 -25.66 45.04
C ASP A 93 -4.59 -26.03 45.75
N ASP A 94 -4.64 -27.13 46.50
CA ASP A 94 -3.60 -27.82 47.29
C ASP A 94 -3.22 -27.15 48.64
N GLY A 95 -3.54 -27.68 49.83
CA GLY A 95 -3.78 -29.07 50.20
C GLY A 95 -2.57 -29.61 50.99
N ASP A 96 -2.41 -29.26 52.26
CA ASP A 96 -1.52 -30.01 53.16
C ASP A 96 -1.98 -29.91 54.62
N LYS A 97 -2.16 -31.09 55.23
CA LYS A 97 -2.47 -31.33 56.64
C LYS A 97 -1.23 -31.97 57.27
#